data_AF-A0A961RX01-F1
#
_entry.id   AF-A0A961RX01-F1
#
_cell.length_a   1.000
_cell.length_b   1.000
_cell.length_c   1.000
_cell.angle_alpha   90.00
_cell.angle_beta   90.00
_cell.angle_gamma   90.00
#
_symmetry.space_group_name_H-M   'P 1'
#
loop_
_entity.id
_entity.type
_entity.pdbx_description
1 polymer ?
#
loop_
_entity_poly.entity_id
_entity_poly.type
_entity_poly.pdbx_seq_one_letter_code
_entity_poly.pdbx_strand_id
1 'polypeptide(L)'
;MKRIAFYAPLKPPDHPIPSGDRQMARMLLSALNKAGHDAFLASRLISYSKRHGLEHMAARKAAAHEEADRLLGEWDADGNPPDLWFCYHPYDKSPDWLGMEICTRLGIPMVTAEPCKTGQGANGEWLPWRAEAQESMRMAAVNIVMTDSDE
;
A
#
# COMPACT_ATOMS: atom_id res chain seq x y z
N MET A 1 -14.35 11.10 -13.75
CA MET A 1 -12.94 10.67 -13.70
C MET A 1 -12.43 10.92 -12.28
N LYS A 2 -11.63 10.01 -11.73
CA LYS A 2 -11.04 10.15 -10.38
C LYS A 2 -9.53 10.02 -10.48
N ARG A 3 -8.79 10.80 -9.70
CA ARG A 3 -7.34 10.74 -9.59
C ARG A 3 -6.96 9.74 -8.51
N ILE A 4 -6.35 8.61 -8.91
CA ILE A 4 -6.11 7.47 -8.02
C ILE A 4 -4.60 7.33 -7.78
N ALA A 5 -4.19 7.53 -6.54
CA ALA A 5 -2.83 7.24 -6.10
C ALA A 5 -2.70 5.73 -5.87
N PHE A 6 -1.92 5.07 -6.72
CA PHE A 6 -1.68 3.63 -6.65
C PHE A 6 -0.35 3.32 -5.94
N TYR A 7 -0.36 2.34 -5.04
CA TYR A 7 0.82 1.89 -4.31
C TYR A 7 0.87 0.37 -4.20
N ALA A 8 2.07 -0.19 -4.22
CA ALA A 8 2.32 -1.63 -4.10
C ALA A 8 3.53 -1.86 -3.18
N PRO A 9 3.33 -1.99 -1.85
CA PRO A 9 4.40 -2.01 -0.84
C PRO A 9 5.36 -3.20 -0.96
N LEU A 10 4.94 -4.27 -1.65
CA LEU A 10 5.78 -5.44 -1.93
C LEU A 10 6.62 -5.26 -3.19
N LYS A 11 5.98 -4.87 -4.29
CA LYS A 11 6.59 -4.88 -5.63
C LYS A 11 5.93 -3.82 -6.53
N PRO A 12 6.53 -2.63 -6.71
CA PRO A 12 5.96 -1.61 -7.57
C PRO A 12 5.86 -2.08 -9.04
N PRO A 13 4.90 -1.56 -9.84
CA PRO A 13 4.67 -1.97 -11.22
C PRO A 13 5.89 -1.90 -12.14
N ASP A 14 6.82 -0.98 -11.85
CA ASP A 14 8.05 -0.74 -12.61
C ASP A 14 9.30 -1.34 -11.96
N HIS A 15 9.13 -2.21 -10.95
CA HIS A 15 10.25 -2.90 -10.33
C HIS A 15 11.09 -3.64 -11.39
N PRO A 16 12.44 -3.53 -11.37
CA PRO A 16 13.29 -4.06 -12.44
C PRO A 16 13.23 -5.58 -12.56
N ILE A 17 13.14 -6.29 -11.42
CA ILE A 17 13.00 -7.75 -11.36
C ILE A 17 11.55 -8.16 -11.65
N PRO A 18 11.28 -8.97 -12.70
CA PRO A 18 9.96 -9.51 -12.99
C PRO A 18 9.45 -10.44 -11.88
N SER A 19 8.15 -10.38 -11.59
CA SER A 19 7.43 -11.34 -10.74
C SER A 19 5.93 -11.32 -11.05
N GLY A 20 5.19 -12.31 -10.56
CA GLY A 20 3.72 -12.34 -10.61
C GLY A 20 3.12 -11.09 -9.96
N ASP A 21 3.56 -10.74 -8.75
CA ASP A 21 3.12 -9.52 -8.05
C ASP A 21 3.30 -8.26 -8.87
N ARG A 22 4.46 -8.11 -9.51
CA ARG A 22 4.72 -6.95 -10.38
C ARG A 22 3.72 -6.92 -11.54
N GLN A 23 3.45 -8.07 -12.14
CA GLN A 23 2.51 -8.16 -13.26
C GLN A 23 1.07 -7.85 -12.80
N MET A 24 0.65 -8.33 -11.65
CA MET A 24 -0.64 -8.01 -11.04
C MET A 24 -0.77 -6.51 -10.76
N ALA A 25 0.24 -5.89 -10.13
CA ALA A 25 0.26 -4.45 -9.88
C ALA A 25 0.11 -3.63 -11.18
N ARG A 26 0.80 -4.03 -12.26
CA ARG A 26 0.66 -3.41 -13.59
C ARG A 26 -0.75 -3.58 -14.18
N MET A 27 -1.34 -4.76 -14.03
CA MET A 27 -2.67 -5.05 -14.56
C MET A 27 -3.75 -4.26 -13.80
N LEU A 28 -3.66 -4.18 -12.48
CA LEU A 28 -4.57 -3.38 -11.65
C LEU A 28 -4.48 -1.90 -12.01
N LEU A 29 -3.26 -1.34 -12.08
CA LEU A 29 -3.06 0.04 -12.50
C LEU A 29 -3.61 0.30 -13.92
N SER A 30 -3.39 -0.64 -14.85
CA SER A 30 -3.96 -0.56 -16.20
C SER A 30 -5.49 -0.65 -16.20
N ALA A 31 -6.08 -1.49 -15.36
CA ALA A 31 -7.53 -1.68 -15.27
C ALA A 31 -8.22 -0.41 -14.76
N LEU A 32 -7.68 0.22 -13.71
CA LEU A 32 -8.17 1.50 -13.20
C LEU A 32 -8.18 2.58 -14.29
N ASN A 33 -7.10 2.68 -15.07
CA ASN A 33 -7.02 3.61 -16.20
C ASN A 33 -8.02 3.27 -17.31
N LYS A 34 -8.17 1.98 -17.66
CA LYS A 34 -9.16 1.53 -18.66
C LYS A 34 -10.61 1.76 -18.22
N ALA A 35 -10.87 1.81 -16.92
CA ALA A 35 -12.17 2.18 -16.36
C ALA A 35 -12.45 3.70 -16.42
N GLY A 36 -11.54 4.52 -16.98
CA GLY A 36 -11.72 5.96 -17.15
C GLY A 36 -11.30 6.80 -15.94
N HIS A 37 -10.43 6.26 -15.08
CA HIS A 37 -9.78 6.99 -14.00
C HIS A 37 -8.37 7.44 -14.42
N ASP A 38 -7.84 8.45 -13.72
CA ASP A 38 -6.45 8.89 -13.83
C ASP A 38 -5.64 8.22 -12.71
N ALA A 39 -5.20 6.98 -12.95
CA ALA A 39 -4.50 6.20 -11.95
C ALA A 39 -2.98 6.23 -12.21
N PHE A 40 -2.21 6.59 -11.19
CA PHE A 40 -0.76 6.78 -11.29
C PHE A 40 -0.03 6.11 -10.12
N LEU A 41 1.23 5.72 -10.33
CA LEU A 41 2.08 5.19 -9.27
C LEU A 41 2.50 6.33 -8.33
N ALA A 42 2.02 6.29 -7.08
CA ALA A 42 2.27 7.35 -6.10
C ALA A 42 3.69 7.31 -5.53
N SER A 43 4.22 6.11 -5.26
CA SER A 43 5.57 5.93 -4.73
C SER A 43 6.18 4.60 -5.15
N ARG A 44 7.52 4.56 -5.15
CA ARG A 44 8.34 3.35 -5.33
C ARG A 44 8.89 2.81 -4.01
N LEU A 45 8.54 3.43 -2.88
CA LEU A 45 8.93 2.94 -1.56
C LEU A 45 8.49 1.49 -1.39
N ILE A 46 9.33 0.67 -0.78
CA ILE A 46 9.04 -0.74 -0.50
C ILE A 46 9.03 -0.90 1.02
N SER A 47 7.84 -1.04 1.61
CA SER A 47 7.71 -1.38 3.04
C SER A 47 7.90 -2.88 3.30
N TYR A 48 8.02 -3.70 2.24
CA TYR A 48 8.32 -5.12 2.40
C TYR A 48 9.63 -5.40 3.14
N SER A 49 9.56 -6.37 4.06
CA SER A 49 10.71 -6.90 4.77
C SER A 49 10.64 -8.41 4.89
N LYS A 50 11.78 -9.09 4.69
CA LYS A 50 11.96 -10.48 5.14
C LYS A 50 12.33 -10.58 6.62
N ARG A 51 12.63 -9.44 7.27
CA ARG A 51 13.08 -9.35 8.66
C ARG A 51 11.99 -8.70 9.50
N HIS A 52 11.56 -9.38 10.56
CA HIS A 52 10.51 -8.92 11.48
C HIS A 52 11.05 -8.11 12.68
N GLY A 53 12.37 -7.88 12.73
CA GLY A 53 13.01 -7.15 13.83
C GLY A 53 12.46 -5.73 13.97
N LEU A 54 12.22 -5.31 15.21
CA LEU A 54 11.64 -4.00 15.55
C LEU A 54 12.40 -2.85 14.87
N GLU A 55 13.73 -2.84 14.95
CA GLU A 55 14.56 -1.81 14.32
C GLU A 55 14.35 -1.76 12.79
N HIS A 56 14.37 -2.91 12.12
CA HIS A 56 14.21 -2.99 10.65
C HIS A 56 12.85 -2.51 10.16
N MET A 57 11.80 -2.80 10.93
CA MET A 57 10.43 -2.43 10.59
C MET A 57 10.14 -0.98 10.98
N ALA A 58 10.63 -0.51 12.13
CA ALA A 58 10.54 0.88 12.55
C ALA A 58 11.22 1.82 11.55
N ALA A 59 12.40 1.44 11.03
CA ALA A 59 13.08 2.22 9.99
C ALA A 59 12.27 2.33 8.69
N ARG A 60 11.58 1.25 8.27
CA ARG A 60 10.71 1.28 7.10
C ARG A 60 9.45 2.11 7.33
N LYS A 61 8.88 2.04 8.54
CA LYS A 61 7.74 2.86 8.93
C LYS A 61 8.09 4.34 8.95
N ALA A 62 9.26 4.70 9.50
CA ALA A 62 9.77 6.06 9.45
C ALA A 62 9.95 6.55 8.00
N ALA A 63 10.57 5.75 7.12
CA ALA A 63 10.71 6.09 5.71
C ALA A 63 9.35 6.25 4.99
N ALA A 64 8.33 5.49 5.40
CA ALA A 64 6.97 5.66 4.87
C ALA A 64 6.32 6.97 5.31
N HIS A 65 6.53 7.41 6.55
CA HIS A 65 6.03 8.71 7.01
C HIS A 65 6.77 9.88 6.33
N GLU A 66 8.10 9.78 6.18
CA GLU A 66 8.88 10.79 5.44
C GLU A 66 8.41 10.93 3.98
N GLU A 67 8.15 9.80 3.33
CA GLU A 67 7.61 9.78 1.97
C GLU A 67 6.17 10.33 1.92
N ALA A 68 5.35 10.09 2.94
CA ALA A 68 4.02 10.67 3.06
C ALA A 68 4.09 12.20 3.12
N ASP A 69 4.95 12.74 3.99
CA ASP A 69 5.14 14.18 4.12
C ASP A 69 5.63 14.81 2.80
N ARG A 70 6.54 14.14 2.07
CA ARG A 70 6.98 14.59 0.74
C ARG A 70 5.82 14.66 -0.25
N LEU A 71 5.05 13.58 -0.39
CA LEU A 71 3.93 13.51 -1.34
C LEU A 71 2.81 14.51 -0.99
N LEU A 72 2.50 14.66 0.30
CA LEU A 72 1.52 15.63 0.79
C LEU A 72 1.97 17.06 0.46
N GLY A 73 3.25 17.39 0.67
CA GLY A 73 3.80 18.69 0.32
C GLY A 73 3.75 18.98 -1.18
N GLU A 74 4.06 17.98 -2.02
CA GLU A 74 3.95 18.10 -3.48
C GLU A 74 2.51 18.35 -3.95
N TRP A 75 1.55 17.58 -3.43
CA TRP A 75 0.15 17.72 -3.83
C TRP A 75 -0.51 18.99 -3.29
N ASP A 76 -0.09 19.48 -2.13
CA ASP A 76 -0.52 20.77 -1.59
C ASP A 76 0.00 21.92 -2.47
N ALA A 77 1.29 21.90 -2.81
CA ALA A 77 1.91 22.92 -3.67
C ALA A 77 1.28 22.96 -5.08
N ASP A 78 0.99 21.79 -5.65
CA ASP A 78 0.38 21.67 -6.98
C ASP A 78 -1.16 21.86 -6.94
N GLY A 79 -1.77 21.95 -5.76
CA GLY A 79 -3.21 22.06 -5.56
C GLY A 79 -4.02 20.89 -6.13
N ASN A 80 -3.38 19.72 -6.28
CA ASN A 80 -3.94 18.58 -6.99
C ASN A 80 -3.76 17.26 -6.21
N PRO A 81 -4.40 17.11 -5.05
CA PRO A 81 -4.38 15.86 -4.28
C PRO A 81 -5.12 14.73 -5.00
N PRO A 82 -4.80 13.45 -4.72
CA PRO A 82 -5.58 12.33 -5.21
C PRO A 82 -6.98 12.29 -4.56
N ASP A 83 -7.94 11.71 -5.28
CA ASP A 83 -9.30 11.45 -4.76
C ASP A 83 -9.37 10.19 -3.88
N LEU A 84 -8.44 9.26 -4.07
CA LEU A 84 -8.45 7.92 -3.48
C LEU A 84 -7.04 7.32 -3.45
N TRP A 85 -6.75 6.57 -2.40
CA TRP A 85 -5.56 5.72 -2.31
C TRP A 85 -5.92 4.27 -2.61
N PHE A 86 -5.17 3.64 -3.53
CA PHE A 86 -5.34 2.25 -3.91
C PHE A 86 -4.06 1.47 -3.59
N CYS A 87 -4.13 0.58 -2.62
CA CYS A 87 -3.00 -0.25 -2.22
C CYS A 87 -3.17 -1.70 -2.67
N TYR A 88 -2.19 -2.21 -3.40
CA TYR A 88 -2.15 -3.61 -3.82
C TYR A 88 -1.20 -4.42 -2.92
N HIS A 89 -1.73 -5.52 -2.39
CA HIS A 89 -1.00 -6.53 -1.62
C HIS A 89 -0.43 -6.03 -0.26
N PRO A 90 -1.19 -5.30 0.58
CA PRO A 90 -0.76 -5.00 1.95
C PRO A 90 -0.90 -6.24 2.86
N TYR A 91 0.14 -6.54 3.64
CA TYR A 91 0.12 -7.64 4.62
C TYR A 91 1.21 -7.48 5.70
N ASP A 92 1.29 -8.43 6.63
CA ASP A 92 2.20 -8.40 7.79
C ASP A 92 3.66 -8.04 7.45
N LYS A 93 4.15 -8.42 6.26
CA LYS A 93 5.54 -8.15 5.87
C LYS A 93 5.71 -6.88 5.05
N SER A 94 4.63 -6.29 4.55
CA SER A 94 4.63 -5.05 3.79
C SER A 94 3.41 -4.18 4.15
N PRO A 95 3.30 -3.71 5.39
CA PRO A 95 2.18 -2.86 5.81
C PRO A 95 2.14 -1.56 5.00
N ASP A 96 0.94 -1.03 4.76
CA ASP A 96 0.76 0.23 4.05
C ASP A 96 0.73 1.44 4.98
N TRP A 97 1.85 1.71 5.64
CA TRP A 97 2.00 2.89 6.50
C TRP A 97 1.85 4.21 5.73
N LEU A 98 2.32 4.24 4.49
CA LEU A 98 2.27 5.41 3.61
C LEU A 98 0.82 5.78 3.29
N GLY A 99 0.02 4.81 2.85
CA GLY A 99 -1.39 5.00 2.56
C GLY A 99 -2.21 5.40 3.77
N MET A 100 -1.96 4.78 4.93
CA MET A 100 -2.69 5.12 6.17
C MET A 100 -2.47 6.59 6.56
N GLU A 101 -1.23 7.08 6.50
CA GLU A 101 -0.92 8.49 6.80
C GLU A 101 -1.59 9.43 5.78
N ILE A 102 -1.44 9.14 4.48
CA ILE A 102 -2.01 9.96 3.40
C ILE A 102 -3.53 10.04 3.48
N CYS A 103 -4.22 8.91 3.65
CA CYS A 103 -5.67 8.87 3.76
C CYS A 103 -6.17 9.64 4.99
N THR A 104 -5.47 9.51 6.12
CA THR A 104 -5.81 10.24 7.34
C THR A 104 -5.67 11.75 7.15
N ARG A 105 -4.55 12.19 6.56
CA ARG A 105 -4.21 13.61 6.40
C ARG A 105 -5.08 14.31 5.34
N LEU A 106 -5.40 13.63 4.24
CA LEU A 106 -6.22 14.19 3.17
C LEU A 106 -7.73 13.94 3.34
N GLY A 107 -8.13 13.05 4.25
CA GLY A 107 -9.53 12.66 4.41
C GLY A 107 -10.10 11.92 3.20
N ILE A 108 -9.27 11.17 2.48
CA ILE A 108 -9.65 10.43 1.26
C ILE A 108 -9.82 8.94 1.53
N PRO A 109 -10.71 8.24 0.80
CA PRO A 109 -10.90 6.82 0.97
C PRO A 109 -9.65 6.00 0.61
N MET A 110 -9.42 4.94 1.39
CA MET A 110 -8.48 3.87 1.08
C MET A 110 -9.23 2.69 0.45
N VAL A 111 -8.64 2.10 -0.59
CA VAL A 111 -9.03 0.80 -1.14
C VAL A 111 -7.82 -0.12 -1.09
N THR A 112 -8.03 -1.35 -0.64
CA THR A 112 -7.01 -2.39 -0.71
C THR A 112 -7.42 -3.44 -1.74
N ALA A 113 -6.44 -4.05 -2.40
CA ALA A 113 -6.62 -5.20 -3.27
C ALA A 113 -5.66 -6.30 -2.87
N GLU A 114 -6.19 -7.52 -2.73
CA GLU A 114 -5.48 -8.69 -2.19
C GLU A 114 -4.81 -8.41 -0.84
N PRO A 115 -5.52 -7.82 0.15
CA PRO A 115 -4.99 -7.74 1.51
C PRO A 115 -4.88 -9.17 2.07
N CYS A 116 -3.69 -9.62 2.44
CA CYS A 116 -3.48 -11.02 2.80
C CYS A 116 -2.89 -11.17 4.21
N LYS A 117 -2.96 -12.40 4.73
CA LYS A 117 -2.38 -12.79 6.01
C LYS A 117 -1.35 -13.89 5.76
N THR A 118 -0.12 -13.73 6.23
CA THR A 118 0.90 -14.79 6.09
C THR A 118 1.11 -15.57 7.37
N GLY A 119 1.76 -16.74 7.31
CA GLY A 119 2.13 -17.50 8.51
C GLY A 119 2.96 -16.65 9.48
N GLN A 120 2.65 -16.70 10.76
CA GLN A 120 3.18 -15.76 11.76
C GLN A 120 4.61 -16.06 12.24
N GLY A 121 5.28 -17.03 11.63
CA GLY A 121 6.54 -17.58 12.15
C GLY A 121 6.31 -18.52 13.33
N ALA A 122 7.36 -19.22 13.76
CA ALA A 122 7.27 -20.23 14.81
C ALA A 122 6.84 -19.65 16.17
N ASN A 123 7.17 -18.39 16.41
CA ASN A 123 6.94 -17.70 17.70
C ASN A 123 6.03 -16.48 17.58
N GLY A 124 5.27 -16.33 16.48
CA GLY A 124 4.39 -15.18 16.29
C GLY A 124 5.11 -13.86 15.99
N GLU A 125 6.30 -13.94 15.40
CA GLU A 125 7.19 -12.79 15.13
C GLU A 125 6.57 -11.69 14.27
N TRP A 126 5.57 -12.05 13.45
CA TRP A 126 4.85 -11.12 12.59
C TRP A 126 3.59 -10.53 13.21
N LEU A 127 3.19 -10.95 14.42
CA LEU A 127 1.94 -10.50 15.05
C LEU A 127 1.83 -8.97 15.19
N PRO A 128 2.88 -8.24 15.63
CA PRO A 128 2.80 -6.77 15.71
C PRO A 128 2.55 -6.14 14.34
N TRP A 129 3.26 -6.61 13.32
CA TRP A 129 3.17 -6.06 11.96
C TRP A 129 1.88 -6.44 11.25
N ARG A 130 1.33 -7.62 11.57
CA ARG A 130 -0.02 -8.01 11.17
C ARG A 130 -1.05 -7.05 11.73
N ALA A 131 -0.96 -6.70 13.02
CA ALA A 131 -1.92 -5.77 13.63
C ALA A 131 -1.90 -4.41 12.92
N GLU A 132 -0.72 -3.94 12.51
CA GLU A 132 -0.56 -2.71 11.72
C GLU A 132 -1.09 -2.85 10.29
N ALA A 133 -0.82 -3.97 9.59
CA ALA A 133 -1.39 -4.21 8.26
C ALA A 133 -2.93 -4.30 8.31
N GLN A 134 -3.49 -4.93 9.33
CA GLN A 134 -4.93 -5.01 9.55
C GLN A 134 -5.58 -3.65 9.85
N GLU A 135 -4.80 -2.67 10.32
CA GLU A 135 -5.33 -1.32 10.50
C GLU A 135 -5.68 -0.69 9.15
N SER A 136 -4.83 -0.86 8.13
CA SER A 136 -5.15 -0.40 6.78
C SER A 136 -6.42 -1.06 6.23
N MET A 137 -6.66 -2.34 6.54
CA MET A 137 -7.88 -3.06 6.15
C MET A 137 -9.13 -2.54 6.87
N ARG A 138 -8.99 -2.14 8.14
CA ARG A 138 -10.07 -1.50 8.92
C ARG A 138 -10.37 -0.08 8.42
N MET A 139 -9.34 0.66 8.01
CA MET A 139 -9.48 2.00 7.43
C MET A 139 -10.05 1.97 6.01
N ALA A 140 -9.83 0.89 5.27
CA ALA A 140 -10.26 0.77 3.89
C ALA A 140 -11.78 0.84 3.77
N ALA A 141 -12.26 1.70 2.88
CA ALA A 141 -13.66 1.76 2.50
C ALA A 141 -14.08 0.48 1.75
N VAL A 142 -13.14 -0.14 1.02
CA VAL A 142 -13.33 -1.41 0.32
C VAL A 142 -12.05 -2.24 0.41
N ASN A 143 -12.18 -3.51 0.79
CA ASN A 143 -11.14 -4.52 0.67
C ASN A 143 -11.52 -5.48 -0.46
N ILE A 144 -10.76 -5.50 -1.55
CA ILE A 144 -10.97 -6.41 -2.69
C ILE A 144 -10.19 -7.69 -2.43
N VAL A 145 -10.88 -8.70 -1.95
CA VAL A 145 -10.36 -10.05 -1.66
C VAL A 145 -10.39 -10.88 -2.95
N MET A 146 -9.26 -11.47 -3.34
CA MET A 146 -9.16 -12.25 -4.59
C MET A 146 -9.22 -13.77 -4.35
N THR A 147 -8.86 -14.21 -3.16
CA THR A 147 -8.90 -15.62 -2.76
C THR A 147 -9.54 -15.78 -1.38
N ASP A 148 -10.10 -16.95 -1.08
CA ASP A 148 -10.69 -17.23 0.24
C ASP A 148 -9.69 -17.06 1.40
N SER A 149 -8.37 -17.16 1.12
CA SER A 149 -7.32 -16.91 2.12
C SER A 149 -7.11 -15.43 2.46
N ASP A 150 -7.70 -14.52 1.69
CA ASP A 150 -7.58 -13.07 1.88
C ASP A 150 -8.72 -12.49 2.76
N GLU A 151 -9.74 -13.30 3.10
CA GLU A 151 -10.78 -12.94 4.10
C GLU A 151 -10.25 -13.03 5.55
#